data_AF-A0A2M6ZYR7-F1
#
_entry.id   AF-A0A2M6ZYR7-F1
#
_cell.length_a   1.000
_cell.length_b   1.000
_cell.length_c   1.000
_cell.angle_alpha   90.00
_cell.angle_beta   90.00
_cell.angle_gamma   90.00
#
_symmetry.space_group_name_H-M   'P 1'
#
loop_
_entity.id
_entity.type
_entity.pdbx_description
1 polymer ?
#
loop_
_entity_poly.entity_id
_entity_poly.type
_entity_poly.pdbx_seq_one_letter_code
_entity_poly.pdbx_strand_id
1 'polypeptide(L)'
;MIMERPLRAYIWLRVSTDSKGQDPQLQRADLEGICEQRGWNIIKVCKVEESAFGRSPREQFQAMLEDARKGKFDVLVCWSMDRFSREGEWSVSRIMASLQDWNIRFYSYNEPFLDTTGPFAGFLIPLFAWLARQESIRKGKAVRLGMEKARAKGKNVGRPVVVDRVDADLVVRLRNEGRSWREIADAHPSVKVGKRKVKPSVGSIRRAFANKVVP
;
A
#
# COMPACT_ATOMS: atom_id res chain seq x y z
N MET A 1 -34.42 9.26 -24.17
CA MET A 1 -34.19 8.59 -22.88
C MET A 1 -32.85 7.87 -22.97
N ILE A 2 -31.84 8.32 -22.22
CA ILE A 2 -30.57 7.60 -22.12
C ILE A 2 -30.84 6.43 -21.17
N MET A 3 -30.89 5.21 -21.70
CA MET A 3 -30.92 4.01 -20.85
C MET A 3 -29.57 3.92 -20.15
N GLU A 4 -29.53 4.18 -18.84
CA GLU A 4 -28.32 3.95 -18.04
C GLU A 4 -27.97 2.47 -18.09
N ARG A 5 -26.73 2.15 -18.48
CA ARG A 5 -26.22 0.78 -18.49
C ARG A 5 -26.25 0.20 -17.06
N PRO A 6 -26.63 -1.08 -16.87
CA PRO A 6 -26.58 -1.69 -15.55
C PRO A 6 -25.14 -1.69 -15.01
N LEU A 7 -24.98 -1.40 -13.73
CA LEU A 7 -23.67 -1.41 -13.09
C LEU A 7 -23.13 -2.85 -13.05
N ARG A 8 -21.84 -3.01 -13.35
CA ARG A 8 -21.15 -4.31 -13.22
C ARG A 8 -20.78 -4.52 -11.76
N ALA A 9 -21.34 -5.53 -11.11
CA ALA A 9 -21.09 -5.86 -9.71
C ALA A 9 -20.01 -6.92 -9.54
N TYR A 10 -19.09 -6.66 -8.62
CA TYR A 10 -18.13 -7.63 -8.09
C TYR A 10 -18.54 -7.97 -6.66
N ILE A 11 -18.85 -9.23 -6.38
CA ILE A 11 -19.22 -9.70 -5.04
C ILE A 11 -17.97 -10.20 -4.31
N TRP A 12 -17.69 -9.63 -3.14
CA TRP A 12 -16.64 -10.05 -2.22
C TRP A 12 -17.24 -10.77 -1.02
N LEU A 13 -17.04 -12.09 -0.96
CA LEU A 13 -17.57 -12.95 0.09
C LEU A 13 -16.42 -13.57 0.89
N ARG A 14 -16.17 -13.08 2.10
CA ARG A 14 -15.20 -13.66 3.02
C ARG A 14 -15.91 -14.44 4.12
N VAL A 15 -15.54 -15.70 4.28
CA VAL A 15 -16.11 -16.60 5.30
C VAL A 15 -14.98 -17.08 6.21
N SER A 16 -15.12 -16.84 7.52
CA SER A 16 -14.22 -17.42 8.51
C SER A 16 -14.65 -18.84 8.84
N THR A 17 -13.66 -19.72 8.99
CA THR A 17 -13.82 -21.14 9.33
C THR A 17 -14.44 -21.37 10.72
N ASP A 18 -14.43 -20.36 11.60
CA ASP A 18 -15.00 -20.42 12.96
C ASP A 18 -16.50 -20.05 13.07
N SER A 19 -17.19 -19.84 11.95
CA SER A 19 -18.58 -19.40 11.95
C SER A 19 -19.54 -20.56 12.30
N LYS A 20 -19.67 -20.91 13.58
CA LYS A 20 -20.66 -21.87 14.11
C LYS A 20 -22.13 -21.42 13.98
N GLY A 21 -22.53 -20.68 12.94
CA GLY A 21 -23.92 -20.24 12.84
C GLY A 21 -24.37 -19.41 11.64
N GLN A 22 -23.54 -19.16 10.62
CA GLN A 22 -24.01 -18.51 9.40
C GLN A 22 -23.54 -19.27 8.16
N ASP A 23 -24.50 -19.75 7.37
CA ASP A 23 -24.24 -20.48 6.14
C ASP A 23 -23.70 -19.53 5.05
N PRO A 24 -22.47 -19.73 4.57
CA PRO A 24 -21.91 -19.00 3.42
C PRO A 24 -22.82 -18.93 2.19
N GLN A 25 -23.67 -19.95 1.97
CA GLN A 25 -24.57 -20.01 0.84
C GLN A 25 -25.73 -19.02 0.97
N LEU A 26 -26.26 -18.83 2.18
CA LEU A 26 -27.30 -17.84 2.44
C LEU A 26 -26.77 -16.42 2.23
N GLN A 27 -25.55 -16.14 2.71
CA GLN A 27 -24.92 -14.83 2.47
C GLN A 27 -24.74 -14.53 0.99
N ARG A 28 -24.37 -15.53 0.20
CA ARG A 28 -24.23 -15.35 -1.25
C ARG A 28 -25.57 -15.04 -1.90
N ALA A 29 -26.61 -15.82 -1.60
CA ALA A 29 -27.94 -15.65 -2.20
C ALA A 29 -28.50 -14.25 -1.92
N ASP A 30 -28.33 -13.75 -0.71
CA ASP A 30 -28.72 -12.39 -0.32
C ASP A 30 -27.97 -11.31 -1.12
N LEU A 31 -26.65 -11.48 -1.32
CA LEU A 31 -25.85 -10.54 -2.13
C LEU A 31 -26.21 -10.59 -3.62
N GLU A 32 -26.53 -11.76 -4.14
CA GLU A 32 -27.01 -11.91 -5.52
C GLU A 32 -28.40 -11.29 -5.69
N GLY A 33 -29.30 -11.52 -4.72
CA GLY A 33 -30.65 -10.96 -4.68
C GLY A 33 -30.66 -9.43 -4.63
N ILE A 34 -29.80 -8.80 -3.83
CA ILE A 34 -29.70 -7.33 -3.83
C ILE A 34 -29.16 -6.78 -5.15
N CYS A 35 -28.23 -7.48 -5.81
CA CYS A 35 -27.74 -7.09 -7.13
C CYS A 35 -28.87 -7.15 -8.16
N GLU A 36 -29.68 -8.21 -8.15
CA GLU A 36 -30.83 -8.35 -9.03
C GLU A 36 -31.87 -7.25 -8.79
N GLN A 37 -32.25 -7.01 -7.53
CA GLN A 37 -33.18 -5.94 -7.15
C GLN A 37 -32.72 -4.55 -7.59
N ARG A 38 -31.40 -4.31 -7.57
CA ARG A 38 -30.77 -3.04 -7.97
C ARG A 38 -30.49 -2.97 -9.49
N GLY A 39 -30.75 -4.04 -10.25
CA GLY A 39 -30.43 -4.14 -11.67
C GLY A 39 -28.93 -4.15 -11.96
N TRP A 40 -28.11 -4.64 -11.03
CA TRP A 40 -26.66 -4.79 -11.21
C TRP A 40 -26.32 -6.11 -11.86
N ASN A 41 -25.46 -6.07 -12.87
CA ASN A 41 -24.97 -7.25 -13.57
C ASN A 41 -23.76 -7.85 -12.82
N ILE A 42 -23.93 -9.03 -12.22
CA ILE A 42 -22.86 -9.70 -11.47
C ILE A 42 -21.82 -10.25 -12.45
N ILE A 43 -20.63 -9.68 -12.46
CA ILE A 43 -19.55 -10.13 -13.35
C ILE A 43 -18.61 -11.14 -12.68
N LYS A 44 -18.57 -11.15 -11.35
CA LYS A 44 -17.65 -12.00 -10.58
C LYS A 44 -18.10 -12.12 -9.13
N VAL A 45 -18.01 -13.34 -8.61
CA VAL A 45 -18.18 -13.66 -7.18
C VAL A 45 -16.86 -14.23 -6.67
N CYS A 46 -16.24 -13.56 -5.71
CA CYS A 46 -14.98 -13.99 -5.11
C CYS A 46 -15.24 -14.50 -3.70
N LYS A 47 -15.17 -15.82 -3.53
CA LYS A 47 -15.27 -16.47 -2.22
C LYS A 47 -13.87 -16.65 -1.64
N VAL A 48 -13.66 -16.10 -0.45
CA VAL A 48 -12.40 -16.23 0.29
C VAL A 48 -12.64 -17.06 1.55
N GLU A 49 -11.97 -18.20 1.59
CA GLU A 49 -11.91 -19.09 2.76
C GLU A 49 -10.55 -18.94 3.44
N GLU A 50 -10.52 -18.89 4.77
CA GLU A 50 -9.28 -19.04 5.53
C GLU A 50 -8.90 -20.53 5.56
N SER A 51 -8.29 -21.02 4.47
CA SER A 51 -7.71 -22.36 4.40
C SER A 51 -6.20 -22.31 4.17
N ALA A 52 -5.48 -23.24 4.79
CA ALA A 52 -4.02 -23.33 4.76
C ALA A 52 -3.43 -23.75 3.40
N PHE A 53 -4.27 -24.11 2.42
CA PHE A 53 -3.87 -24.79 1.18
C PHE A 53 -4.21 -24.01 -0.11
N GLY A 54 -4.72 -22.77 -0.01
CA GLY A 54 -5.12 -21.94 -1.16
C GLY A 54 -4.30 -20.66 -1.31
N ARG A 55 -4.64 -19.85 -2.34
CA ARG A 55 -4.14 -18.46 -2.44
C ARG A 55 -4.55 -17.69 -1.20
N SER A 56 -3.60 -16.99 -0.60
CA SER A 56 -3.87 -16.24 0.64
C SER A 56 -5.03 -15.25 0.42
N PRO A 57 -5.89 -15.03 1.43
CA PRO A 57 -6.93 -13.98 1.38
C PRO A 57 -6.42 -12.63 0.85
N ARG A 58 -5.15 -12.33 1.17
CA ARG A 58 -4.43 -11.14 0.70
C ARG A 58 -4.23 -11.10 -0.82
N GLU A 59 -3.84 -12.20 -1.45
CA GLU A 59 -3.63 -12.25 -2.91
C GLU A 59 -4.94 -12.07 -3.67
N GLN A 60 -6.03 -12.68 -3.18
CA GLN A 60 -7.35 -12.55 -3.78
C GLN A 60 -7.88 -11.12 -3.63
N PHE A 61 -7.65 -10.51 -2.47
CA PHE A 61 -8.02 -9.12 -2.23
C PHE A 61 -7.23 -8.16 -3.14
N GLN A 62 -5.92 -8.37 -3.27
CA GLN A 62 -5.08 -7.59 -4.20
C GLN A 62 -5.52 -7.74 -5.66
N ALA A 63 -5.89 -8.96 -6.08
CA ALA A 63 -6.42 -9.19 -7.41
C ALA A 63 -7.75 -8.45 -7.65
N MET A 64 -8.63 -8.41 -6.65
CA MET A 64 -9.87 -7.63 -6.70
C MET A 64 -9.58 -6.13 -6.82
N LEU A 65 -8.65 -5.58 -6.03
CA LEU A 65 -8.25 -4.18 -6.14
C LEU A 65 -7.62 -3.84 -7.50
N GLU A 66 -6.87 -4.77 -8.09
CA GLU A 66 -6.31 -4.59 -9.43
C GLU A 66 -7.38 -4.66 -10.52
N ASP A 67 -8.39 -5.53 -10.38
CA ASP A 67 -9.57 -5.56 -11.23
C ASP A 67 -10.35 -4.23 -11.13
N ALA A 68 -10.46 -3.68 -9.91
CA ALA A 68 -11.09 -2.39 -9.62
C ALA A 68 -10.34 -1.23 -10.33
N ARG A 69 -9.02 -1.17 -10.14
CA ARG A 69 -8.14 -0.17 -10.76
C ARG A 69 -8.18 -0.21 -12.30
N LYS A 70 -8.40 -1.39 -12.89
CA LYS A 70 -8.56 -1.59 -14.33
C LYS A 70 -9.98 -1.27 -14.84
N GLY A 71 -10.89 -0.85 -13.97
CA GLY A 71 -12.28 -0.54 -14.33
C GLY A 71 -13.05 -1.76 -14.83
N LYS A 72 -12.72 -2.96 -14.34
CA LYS A 72 -13.39 -4.19 -14.79
C LYS A 72 -14.83 -4.32 -14.27
N PHE A 73 -15.15 -3.64 -13.17
CA PHE A 73 -16.48 -3.54 -12.59
C PHE A 73 -16.79 -2.09 -12.22
N ASP A 74 -18.02 -1.81 -11.79
CA ASP A 74 -18.48 -0.48 -11.40
C ASP A 74 -18.91 -0.41 -9.91
N VAL A 75 -19.28 -1.54 -9.29
CA VAL A 75 -19.65 -1.61 -7.87
C VAL A 75 -19.05 -2.83 -7.17
N LEU A 76 -18.48 -2.62 -5.99
CA LEU A 76 -18.04 -3.66 -5.06
C LEU A 76 -19.13 -3.91 -4.03
N VAL A 77 -19.53 -5.18 -3.89
CA VAL A 77 -20.62 -5.61 -3.00
C VAL A 77 -20.04 -6.57 -1.96
N CYS A 78 -20.24 -6.31 -0.68
CA CYS A 78 -19.80 -7.20 0.39
C CYS A 78 -20.88 -7.39 1.46
N TRP A 79 -20.73 -8.46 2.25
CA TRP A 79 -21.65 -8.76 3.36
C TRP A 79 -21.61 -7.71 4.48
N SER A 80 -20.41 -7.39 4.94
CA SER A 80 -20.19 -6.43 6.03
C SER A 80 -18.77 -5.87 5.99
N MET A 81 -18.58 -4.69 6.58
CA MET A 81 -17.29 -4.00 6.57
C MET A 81 -16.19 -4.74 7.36
N ASP A 82 -16.54 -5.46 8.44
CA ASP A 82 -15.61 -6.30 9.21
C ASP A 82 -15.08 -7.49 8.39
N ARG A 83 -15.88 -7.99 7.43
CA ARG A 83 -15.50 -9.08 6.50
C ARG A 83 -14.78 -8.58 5.26
N PHE A 84 -14.85 -7.27 4.99
CA PHE A 84 -14.16 -6.64 3.88
C PHE A 84 -12.64 -6.55 4.12
N SER A 85 -12.23 -6.15 5.33
CA SER A 85 -10.82 -6.07 5.73
C SER A 85 -10.68 -6.34 7.22
N ARG A 86 -9.85 -7.32 7.62
CA ARG A 86 -9.45 -7.46 9.03
C ARG A 86 -8.68 -6.22 9.48
N GLU A 87 -8.95 -5.76 10.70
CA GLU A 87 -8.14 -4.73 11.35
C GLU A 87 -6.66 -5.12 11.33
N GLY A 88 -5.80 -4.19 10.92
CA GLY A 88 -4.34 -4.37 10.89
C GLY A 88 -3.75 -4.84 9.55
N GLU A 89 -4.54 -5.44 8.64
CA GLU A 89 -4.02 -5.86 7.33
C GLU A 89 -4.17 -4.76 6.27
N TRP A 90 -5.33 -4.11 6.21
CA TRP A 90 -5.58 -2.99 5.31
C TRP A 90 -6.41 -1.90 5.97
N SER A 91 -6.09 -0.65 5.64
CA SER A 91 -6.86 0.52 6.08
C SER A 91 -8.14 0.58 5.25
N VAL A 92 -9.28 0.30 5.88
CA VAL A 92 -10.60 0.36 5.25
C VAL A 92 -10.85 1.73 4.64
N SER A 93 -10.55 2.81 5.38
CA SER A 93 -10.69 4.19 4.89
C SER A 93 -9.87 4.43 3.62
N ARG A 94 -8.63 3.93 3.56
CA ARG A 94 -7.78 4.04 2.37
C ARG A 94 -8.29 3.22 1.20
N ILE A 95 -8.80 2.02 1.45
CA ILE A 95 -9.39 1.20 0.39
C ILE A 95 -10.62 1.91 -0.18
N MET A 96 -11.52 2.38 0.69
CA MET A 96 -12.72 3.11 0.29
C MET A 96 -12.34 4.35 -0.53
N ALA A 97 -11.37 5.14 -0.07
CA ALA A 97 -10.86 6.28 -0.85
C ALA A 97 -10.28 5.84 -2.22
N SER A 98 -9.53 4.73 -2.29
CA SER A 98 -8.96 4.23 -3.55
C SER A 98 -10.04 3.74 -4.52
N LEU A 99 -11.09 3.07 -4.03
CA LEU A 99 -12.23 2.67 -4.86
C LEU A 99 -12.89 3.90 -5.48
N GLN A 100 -13.05 4.99 -4.71
CA GLN A 100 -13.60 6.24 -5.23
C GLN A 100 -12.69 6.87 -6.29
N ASP A 101 -11.37 6.90 -6.08
CA ASP A 101 -10.41 7.39 -7.07
C ASP A 101 -10.47 6.58 -8.39
N TRP A 102 -10.90 5.32 -8.33
CA TRP A 102 -11.10 4.45 -9.49
C TRP A 102 -12.54 4.44 -10.02
N ASN A 103 -13.39 5.33 -9.50
CA ASN A 103 -14.81 5.42 -9.85
C ASN A 103 -15.59 4.11 -9.60
N ILE A 104 -15.17 3.37 -8.56
CA ILE A 104 -15.80 2.14 -8.10
C ILE A 104 -16.68 2.46 -6.90
N ARG A 105 -17.97 2.17 -7.04
CA ARG A 105 -18.92 2.32 -5.93
C ARG A 105 -18.79 1.16 -4.96
N PHE A 106 -19.26 1.35 -3.74
CA PHE A 106 -19.23 0.34 -2.69
C PHE A 106 -20.61 0.16 -2.07
N TYR A 107 -20.95 -1.08 -1.75
CA TYR A 107 -22.17 -1.45 -1.04
C TYR A 107 -21.87 -2.51 0.02
N SER A 108 -22.32 -2.26 1.26
CA SER A 108 -22.38 -3.26 2.32
C SER A 108 -23.83 -3.71 2.56
N TYR A 109 -24.04 -5.02 2.71
CA TYR A 109 -25.36 -5.59 2.95
C TYR A 109 -25.85 -5.36 4.39
N ASN A 110 -25.02 -5.66 5.40
CA ASN A 110 -25.39 -5.46 6.81
C ASN A 110 -25.29 -4.01 7.29
N GLU A 111 -24.56 -3.17 6.54
CA GLU A 111 -24.48 -1.74 6.79
C GLU A 111 -25.03 -0.96 5.58
N PRO A 112 -26.36 -0.90 5.34
CA PRO A 112 -26.91 -0.18 4.20
C PRO A 112 -26.58 1.32 4.18
N PHE A 113 -26.20 1.89 5.33
CA PHE A 113 -25.69 3.26 5.42
C PHE A 113 -24.31 3.43 4.77
N LEU A 114 -23.60 2.34 4.44
CA LEU A 114 -22.35 2.29 3.69
C LEU A 114 -22.62 1.94 2.22
N ASP A 115 -23.51 2.72 1.62
CA ASP A 115 -23.89 2.61 0.21
C ASP A 115 -23.48 3.87 -0.55
N THR A 116 -22.44 3.76 -1.38
CA THR A 116 -21.99 4.86 -2.25
C THR A 116 -22.63 4.80 -3.64
N THR A 117 -23.67 3.99 -3.83
CA THR A 117 -24.55 4.00 -5.00
C THR A 117 -25.81 4.83 -4.79
N GLY A 118 -26.17 5.06 -3.52
CA GLY A 118 -27.37 5.78 -3.12
C GLY A 118 -27.17 7.28 -2.89
N PRO A 119 -28.21 7.97 -2.39
CA PRO A 119 -28.21 9.44 -2.21
C PRO A 119 -27.18 9.94 -1.19
N PHE A 120 -26.74 9.09 -0.26
CA PHE A 120 -25.72 9.41 0.75
C PHE A 120 -24.28 9.39 0.21
N ALA A 121 -24.06 8.97 -1.04
CA ALA A 121 -22.73 8.89 -1.63
C ALA A 121 -21.96 10.22 -1.54
N GLY A 122 -22.62 11.36 -1.76
CA GLY A 122 -22.02 12.69 -1.68
C GLY A 122 -21.44 13.05 -0.31
N PHE A 123 -21.91 12.40 0.76
CA PHE A 123 -21.37 12.55 2.11
C PHE A 123 -20.30 11.48 2.43
N LEU A 124 -20.56 10.22 2.09
CA LEU A 124 -19.68 9.10 2.42
C LEU A 124 -18.32 9.19 1.74
N ILE A 125 -18.30 9.58 0.47
CA ILE A 125 -17.08 9.70 -0.34
C ILE A 125 -16.06 10.66 0.29
N PRO A 126 -16.40 11.95 0.55
CA PRO A 126 -15.46 12.87 1.19
C PRO A 126 -15.10 12.47 2.63
N LEU A 127 -16.03 11.84 3.37
CA LEU A 127 -15.74 11.33 4.70
C LEU A 127 -14.64 10.27 4.68
N PHE A 128 -14.71 9.29 3.78
CA PHE A 128 -13.68 8.25 3.65
C PHE A 128 -12.34 8.83 3.18
N ALA A 129 -12.36 9.78 2.24
CA ALA A 129 -11.14 10.48 1.83
C ALA A 129 -10.48 11.22 3.00
N TRP A 130 -11.28 11.92 3.83
CA TRP A 130 -10.78 12.58 5.03
C TRP A 130 -10.21 11.58 6.05
N LEU A 131 -10.93 10.49 6.34
CA LEU A 131 -10.48 9.43 7.26
C LEU A 131 -9.14 8.82 6.79
N ALA A 132 -9.00 8.53 5.50
CA ALA A 132 -7.77 8.01 4.93
C ALA A 132 -6.59 8.97 5.13
N ARG A 133 -6.81 10.27 4.94
CA ARG A 133 -5.82 11.32 5.17
C ARG A 133 -5.42 11.42 6.64
N GLN A 134 -6.38 11.37 7.56
CA GLN A 134 -6.12 11.40 9.00
C GLN A 134 -5.26 10.21 9.43
N GLU A 135 -5.54 9.01 8.90
CA GLU A 135 -4.74 7.84 9.20
C GLU A 135 -3.29 7.97 8.70
N SER A 136 -3.10 8.53 7.50
CA SER A 136 -1.76 8.82 6.96
C SER A 136 -0.97 9.80 7.84
N ILE A 137 -1.62 10.88 8.29
CA ILE A 137 -1.03 11.85 9.23
C ILE A 137 -0.63 11.17 10.54
N ARG A 138 -1.51 10.34 11.12
CA ARG A 138 -1.24 9.61 12.37
C ARG A 138 -0.05 8.66 12.23
N LYS A 139 0.04 7.91 11.14
CA LYS A 139 1.19 7.03 10.84
C LYS A 139 2.48 7.83 10.67
N GLY A 140 2.45 8.95 9.95
CA GLY A 140 3.60 9.83 9.79
C GLY A 140 4.13 10.37 11.13
N LYS A 141 3.22 10.79 12.02
CA LYS A 141 3.58 11.21 13.39
C LYS A 141 4.26 10.09 14.17
N ALA A 142 3.71 8.87 14.13
CA ALA A 142 4.27 7.72 14.83
C ALA A 142 5.69 7.37 14.31
N VAL A 143 5.89 7.40 12.98
CA VAL A 143 7.21 7.18 12.37
C VAL A 143 8.20 8.25 12.81
N ARG A 144 7.81 9.53 12.81
CA ARG A 144 8.67 10.63 13.24
C ARG A 144 9.10 10.48 14.70
N LEU A 145 8.17 10.18 15.60
CA LEU A 145 8.47 9.93 17.02
C LEU A 145 9.40 8.73 17.20
N GLY A 146 9.22 7.67 16.41
CA GLY A 146 10.12 6.51 16.40
C GLY A 146 11.54 6.88 15.95
N MET A 147 11.66 7.70 14.90
CA MET A 147 12.93 8.22 14.40
C MET A 147 13.64 9.11 15.43
N GLU A 148 12.92 10.02 16.08
CA GLU A 148 13.44 10.87 17.15
C GLU A 148 13.98 10.04 18.33
N LYS A 149 13.20 9.05 18.80
CA LYS A 149 13.65 8.12 19.84
C LYS A 149 14.89 7.32 19.44
N ALA A 150 14.98 6.91 18.17
CA ALA A 150 16.15 6.19 17.67
C ALA A 150 17.39 7.09 17.62
N ARG A 151 17.24 8.35 17.17
CA ARG A 151 18.32 9.35 17.18
C ARG A 151 18.80 9.66 18.60
N ALA A 152 17.88 9.83 19.56
CA ALA A 152 18.22 10.06 20.97
C ALA A 152 19.03 8.89 21.58
N LYS A 153 18.83 7.67 21.07
CA LYS A 153 19.61 6.48 21.42
C LYS A 153 20.89 6.32 20.58
N GLY A 154 21.33 7.36 19.87
CA GLY A 154 22.54 7.36 19.05
C GLY A 154 22.46 6.51 17.78
N LYS A 155 21.27 6.04 17.37
CA LYS A 155 21.13 5.26 16.13
C LYS A 155 21.11 6.20 14.92
N ASN A 156 21.86 5.84 13.88
CA ASN A 156 21.80 6.52 12.58
C ASN A 156 20.47 6.21 11.89
N VAL A 157 19.62 7.22 11.77
CA VAL A 157 18.32 7.14 11.10
C VAL A 157 18.40 7.80 9.73
N GLY A 158 18.03 7.06 8.68
CA GLY A 158 18.04 7.53 7.29
C GLY A 158 18.97 6.71 6.39
N ARG A 159 19.19 7.19 5.16
CA ARG A 159 20.09 6.53 4.21
C ARG A 159 21.52 6.58 4.77
N PRO A 160 22.22 5.44 4.90
CA PRO A 160 23.59 5.46 5.38
C PRO A 160 24.47 6.32 4.47
N VAL A 161 25.22 7.25 5.05
CA VAL A 161 26.17 8.08 4.31
C VAL A 161 27.36 7.20 3.93
N VAL A 162 27.64 7.11 2.63
CA VAL A 162 28.75 6.32 2.07
C VAL A 162 30.06 7.10 2.16
N VAL A 163 29.98 8.44 2.08
CA VAL A 163 31.12 9.37 2.10
C VAL A 163 32.00 9.15 3.33
N ASP A 164 31.41 9.05 4.51
CA ASP A 164 32.12 8.88 5.78
C ASP A 164 32.83 7.53 5.93
N ARG A 165 32.65 6.62 4.96
CA ARG A 165 33.29 5.30 4.93
C ARG A 165 34.32 5.16 3.80
N VAL A 166 34.49 6.21 2.98
CA VAL A 166 35.52 6.28 1.95
C VAL A 166 36.88 6.49 2.63
N ASP A 167 37.90 5.77 2.17
CA ASP A 167 39.29 5.99 2.56
C ASP A 167 39.77 7.30 1.91
N ALA A 168 39.61 8.40 2.63
CA ALA A 168 39.95 9.72 2.14
C ALA A 168 41.46 9.87 1.88
N ASP A 169 42.32 9.16 2.62
CA ASP A 169 43.77 9.24 2.47
C ASP A 169 44.22 8.55 1.18
N LEU A 170 43.64 7.39 0.85
CA LEU A 170 43.82 6.76 -0.46
C LEU A 170 43.33 7.67 -1.59
N VAL A 171 42.17 8.31 -1.42
CA VAL A 171 41.62 9.23 -2.43
C VAL A 171 42.55 10.42 -2.65
N VAL A 172 43.08 11.04 -1.59
CA VAL A 172 44.03 12.17 -1.69
C VAL A 172 45.31 11.74 -2.38
N ARG A 173 45.88 10.57 -2.01
CA ARG A 173 47.09 10.03 -2.64
C ARG A 173 46.91 9.82 -4.15
N LEU A 174 45.87 9.08 -4.54
CA LEU A 174 45.58 8.82 -5.95
C LEU A 174 45.27 10.09 -6.73
N ARG A 175 44.69 11.11 -6.06
CA ARG A 175 44.45 12.41 -6.68
C ARG A 175 45.73 13.19 -6.92
N ASN A 176 46.67 13.15 -5.97
CA ASN A 176 48.00 13.78 -6.11
C ASN A 176 48.86 13.09 -7.17
N GLU A 177 48.65 11.79 -7.41
CA GLU A 177 49.22 11.05 -8.55
C GLU A 177 48.61 11.44 -9.92
N GLY A 178 47.66 12.38 -9.95
CA GLY A 178 47.06 12.89 -11.19
C GLY A 178 45.87 12.09 -11.72
N ARG A 179 45.41 11.05 -11.02
CA ARG A 179 44.28 10.22 -11.48
C ARG A 179 42.97 11.00 -11.53
N SER A 180 42.11 10.66 -12.48
CA SER A 180 40.76 11.21 -12.62
C SER A 180 39.81 10.66 -11.54
N TRP A 181 38.74 11.39 -11.23
CA TRP A 181 37.77 10.97 -10.21
C TRP A 181 37.08 9.63 -10.52
N ARG A 182 36.94 9.27 -11.80
CA ARG A 182 36.38 7.97 -12.20
C ARG A 182 37.35 6.84 -11.87
N GLU A 183 38.62 6.99 -12.26
CA GLU A 183 39.65 5.99 -11.97
C GLU A 183 39.84 5.78 -10.47
N ILE A 184 39.76 6.86 -9.68
CA ILE A 184 39.82 6.77 -8.22
C ILE A 184 38.61 6.01 -7.67
N ALA A 185 37.39 6.31 -8.15
CA ALA A 185 36.19 5.59 -7.73
C ALA A 185 36.23 4.10 -8.12
N ASP A 186 36.85 3.79 -9.26
CA ASP A 186 36.97 2.41 -9.73
C ASP A 186 38.00 1.60 -8.97
N ALA A 187 39.13 2.22 -8.62
CA ALA A 187 40.21 1.63 -7.84
C ALA A 187 39.86 1.53 -6.34
N HIS A 188 38.98 2.40 -5.83
CA HIS A 188 38.63 2.39 -4.41
C HIS A 188 37.85 1.12 -4.03
N PRO A 189 38.21 0.44 -2.93
CA PRO A 189 37.51 -0.77 -2.48
C PRO A 189 36.05 -0.50 -2.09
N SER A 190 35.22 -1.54 -2.16
CA SER A 190 33.83 -1.43 -1.69
C SER A 190 33.77 -1.24 -0.18
N VAL A 191 32.90 -0.35 0.27
CA VAL A 191 32.74 -0.01 1.69
C VAL A 191 31.52 -0.73 2.28
N LYS A 192 31.60 -1.10 3.56
CA LYS A 192 30.51 -1.80 4.24
C LYS A 192 29.44 -0.81 4.69
N VAL A 193 28.22 -0.98 4.19
CA VAL A 193 27.06 -0.16 4.52
C VAL A 193 25.96 -1.06 5.07
N GLY A 194 25.86 -1.13 6.40
CA GLY A 194 24.98 -2.09 7.07
C GLY A 194 25.41 -3.53 6.74
N LYS A 195 24.51 -4.31 6.13
CA LYS A 195 24.76 -5.70 5.70
C LYS A 195 25.31 -5.83 4.27
N ARG A 196 25.43 -4.73 3.51
CA ARG A 196 25.84 -4.76 2.09
C ARG A 196 27.23 -4.14 1.89
N LYS A 197 27.95 -4.59 0.86
CA LYS A 197 29.14 -3.89 0.33
C LYS A 197 28.70 -3.01 -0.83
N VAL A 198 29.15 -1.76 -0.86
CA VAL A 198 28.77 -0.78 -1.88
C VAL A 198 30.03 -0.14 -2.45
N LYS A 199 30.15 -0.12 -3.78
CA LYS A 199 31.23 0.63 -4.45
C LYS A 199 30.94 2.14 -4.35
N PRO A 200 31.85 2.96 -3.82
CA PRO A 200 31.63 4.40 -3.72
C PRO A 200 31.43 5.04 -5.11
N SER A 201 30.44 5.91 -5.22
CA SER A 201 30.24 6.70 -6.45
C SER A 201 31.32 7.77 -6.60
N VAL A 202 31.54 8.25 -7.82
CA VAL A 202 32.41 9.43 -8.09
C VAL A 202 32.03 10.62 -7.21
N GLY A 203 30.73 10.87 -7.02
CA GLY A 203 30.26 11.95 -6.14
C GLY A 203 30.52 11.71 -4.65
N SER A 204 30.68 10.46 -4.22
CA SER A 204 31.09 10.12 -2.85
C SER A 204 32.59 10.35 -2.65
N ILE A 205 33.40 9.92 -3.63
CA ILE A 205 34.86 10.13 -3.65
C ILE A 205 35.20 11.62 -3.63
N ARG A 206 34.57 12.42 -4.50
CA ARG A 206 34.81 13.88 -4.57
C ARG A 206 34.48 14.58 -3.25
N ARG A 207 33.39 14.18 -2.58
CA ARG A 207 33.02 14.73 -1.27
C ARG A 207 33.99 14.32 -0.17
N ALA A 208 34.43 13.05 -0.16
CA ALA A 208 35.42 12.58 0.81
C ALA A 208 36.76 13.33 0.67
N PHE A 209 37.20 13.59 -0.56
CA PHE A 209 38.37 14.43 -0.83
C PHE A 209 38.16 15.87 -0.33
N ALA A 210 37.05 16.50 -0.69
CA ALA A 210 36.75 17.88 -0.31
C ALA A 210 36.74 18.04 1.22
N ASN A 211 36.07 17.14 1.95
CA ASN A 211 36.00 17.16 3.42
C ASN A 211 37.35 16.96 4.12
N LYS A 212 38.34 16.38 3.43
CA LYS A 212 39.68 16.11 3.99
C LYS A 212 40.66 17.25 3.73
N VAL A 213 40.54 17.91 2.58
CA VAL A 213 41.48 18.93 2.10
C VAL A 213 41.00 20.35 2.39
N VAL A 214 39.69 20.55 2.52
CA VAL A 214 39.08 21.83 2.90
C VAL A 214 38.42 21.64 4.26
N PRO A 215 39.03 22.13 5.36
CA PRO A 215 38.50 21.97 6.71
C PRO A 215 37.21 22.77 6.94
#